data_AF-A0A2J8T5E7-F1
#
_entry.id   AF-A0A2J8T5E7-F1
#
_cell.length_a   1.000
_cell.length_b   1.000
_cell.length_c   1.000
_cell.angle_alpha   90.00
_cell.angle_beta   90.00
_cell.angle_gamma   90.00
#
_symmetry.space_group_name_H-M   'P 1'
#
loop_
_entity.id
_entity.type
_entity.pdbx_description
1 polymer ?
#
loop_
_entity_poly.entity_id
_entity_poly.type
_entity_poly.pdbx_seq_one_letter_code
_entity_poly.pdbx_strand_id
1 'polypeptide(L)' 'ETRKVIEKLARFVAEGGPELEKVAMEDYKDNPAFAFLHDKNSREFLYYRKKVAEIRKEAQKSQAASQKEIRLLGVVS' A
#
# COMPACT_ATOMS: atom_id res chain seq x y z
N GLU A 1 2.39 -17.71 8.31
CA GLU A 1 1.64 -16.48 8.66
C GLU A 1 2.11 -15.18 7.96
N THR A 2 3.32 -15.14 7.38
CA THR A 2 3.94 -13.90 6.85
C THR A 2 3.13 -13.14 5.81
N ARG A 3 2.37 -13.85 4.94
CA ARG A 3 1.51 -13.19 3.93
C ARG A 3 0.49 -12.23 4.55
N LYS A 4 -0.14 -12.59 5.67
CA LYS A 4 -1.13 -11.72 6.34
C LYS A 4 -0.48 -10.44 6.86
N VAL A 5 0.74 -10.54 7.40
CA VAL A 5 1.54 -9.41 7.87
C VAL A 5 1.89 -8.49 6.70
N ILE A 6 2.37 -9.08 5.59
CA ILE A 6 2.70 -8.35 4.37
C ILE A 6 1.48 -7.61 3.82
N GLU A 7 0.32 -8.27 3.75
CA GLU A 7 -0.92 -7.64 3.26
C GLU A 7 -1.39 -6.49 4.17
N LYS A 8 -1.28 -6.66 5.50
CA LYS A 8 -1.66 -5.61 6.46
C LYS A 8 -0.74 -4.40 6.34
N LEU A 9 0.58 -4.64 6.25
CA LEU A 9 1.55 -3.58 6.05
C LEU A 9 1.39 -2.89 4.69
N ALA A 10 1.12 -3.67 3.64
CA ALA A 10 0.93 -3.13 2.30
C ALA A 10 -0.28 -2.19 2.22
N ARG A 11 -1.38 -2.50 2.92
CA ARG A 11 -2.53 -1.58 3.07
C ARG A 11 -2.12 -0.30 3.77
N PHE A 12 -1.51 -0.43 4.94
CA PHE A 12 -1.08 0.71 5.75
C PHE A 12 -0.20 1.66 4.91
N VAL A 13 0.83 1.14 4.25
CA VAL A 13 1.76 1.92 3.40
C VAL A 13 1.11 2.42 2.11
N ALA A 14 0.15 1.70 1.54
CA ALA A 14 -0.60 2.17 0.39
C ALA A 14 -1.46 3.41 0.74
N GLU A 15 -2.04 3.43 1.94
CA GLU A 15 -2.89 4.52 2.45
C GLU A 15 -2.07 5.73 2.94
N GLY A 16 -1.01 5.51 3.73
CA GLY A 16 -0.17 6.60 4.28
C GLY A 16 0.96 7.08 3.35
N GLY A 17 1.14 6.46 2.20
CA GLY A 17 2.10 6.91 1.19
C GLY A 17 3.57 6.55 1.48
N PRO A 18 4.52 7.14 0.74
CA PRO A 18 5.94 6.78 0.81
C PRO A 18 6.62 7.15 2.13
N GLU A 19 6.05 8.09 2.89
CA GLU A 19 6.57 8.44 4.22
C GLU A 19 6.38 7.30 5.21
N LEU A 20 5.21 6.66 5.18
CA LEU A 20 4.90 5.53 6.04
C LEU A 20 5.76 4.30 5.71
N GLU A 21 6.15 4.14 4.44
CA GLU A 21 7.09 3.10 4.04
C GLU A 21 8.44 3.28 4.75
N LYS A 22 8.96 4.51 4.80
CA LYS A 22 10.22 4.81 5.49
C LYS A 22 10.12 4.55 6.99
N VAL A 23 9.04 5.02 7.62
CA VAL A 23 8.80 4.79 9.06
C VAL A 23 8.74 3.30 9.37
N ALA A 24 8.01 2.51 8.58
CA ALA A 24 7.92 1.07 8.78
C ALA A 24 9.26 0.35 8.60
N MET A 25 10.11 0.82 7.68
CA MET A 25 11.46 0.26 7.50
C MET A 25 12.38 0.56 8.68
N GLU A 26 12.22 1.69 9.36
CA GLU A 26 13.02 2.00 10.55
C GLU A 26 12.47 1.32 11.81
N ASP A 27 11.16 1.39 12.04
CA ASP A 27 10.49 0.85 13.23
C ASP A 27 10.60 -0.68 13.33
N TYR A 28 10.61 -1.38 12.18
CA TYR A 28 10.66 -2.83 12.13
C TYR A 28 12.04 -3.42 11.79
N LYS A 29 13.10 -2.61 11.80
CA LYS A 29 14.45 -3.02 11.43
C LYS A 29 14.99 -4.19 12.26
N ASP A 30 14.71 -4.18 13.56
CA ASP A 30 15.16 -5.22 14.49
C ASP A 30 14.12 -6.34 14.67
N ASN A 31 13.01 -6.31 13.93
CA ASN A 31 11.94 -7.29 14.05
C ASN A 31 12.07 -8.41 12.99
N PRO A 32 12.36 -9.66 13.38
CA PRO A 32 12.52 -10.76 12.42
C PRO A 32 11.25 -11.07 11.62
N ALA A 33 10.06 -10.72 12.14
CA ALA A 33 8.81 -10.87 11.40
C ALA A 33 8.72 -9.95 10.17
N PHE A 34 9.50 -8.87 10.15
CA PHE A 34 9.57 -7.87 9.08
C PHE A 34 10.93 -7.82 8.39
N ALA A 35 11.81 -8.80 8.64
CA ALA A 35 13.12 -8.90 7.97
C ALA A 35 13.01 -8.85 6.43
N PHE A 36 11.87 -9.30 5.87
CA PHE A 36 11.57 -9.19 4.44
C PHE A 36 11.57 -7.75 3.91
N LEU A 37 11.40 -6.72 4.73
CA LEU A 37 11.48 -5.32 4.30
C LEU A 37 12.90 -4.90 3.90
N HIS A 38 13.91 -5.56 4.48
CA HIS A 38 15.31 -5.29 4.22
C HIS A 38 15.89 -6.24 3.16
N ASP A 39 15.29 -7.41 2.98
CA ASP A 39 15.70 -8.37 1.96
C ASP A 39 15.00 -8.11 0.61
N LYS A 40 15.61 -7.23 -0.21
CA LYS A 40 15.03 -6.80 -1.49
C LYS A 40 14.91 -7.92 -2.54
N ASN A 41 15.60 -9.05 -2.34
CA ASN A 41 15.59 -10.18 -3.26
C ASN A 41 14.62 -11.29 -2.82
N SER A 42 14.10 -11.22 -1.59
CA SER A 42 13.13 -12.18 -1.10
C SER A 42 11.81 -12.10 -1.86
N ARG A 43 11.18 -13.27 -2.02
CA ARG A 43 9.83 -13.41 -2.58
C ARG A 43 8.81 -12.62 -1.79
N GLU A 44 9.01 -12.47 -0.48
CA GLU A 44 8.14 -11.68 0.39
C GLU A 44 8.21 -10.18 0.07
N PHE A 45 9.41 -9.64 -0.19
CA PHE A 45 9.58 -8.24 -0.57
C PHE A 45 8.94 -7.94 -1.92
N LEU A 46 9.14 -8.83 -2.90
CA LEU A 46 8.51 -8.72 -4.21
C LEU A 46 6.98 -8.76 -4.09
N TYR A 47 6.46 -9.64 -3.24
CA TYR A 47 5.03 -9.73 -2.96
C TYR A 47 4.50 -8.48 -2.27
N TYR A 48 5.22 -7.94 -1.28
CA TYR A 48 4.90 -6.69 -0.60
C TYR A 48 4.80 -5.52 -1.59
N ARG A 49 5.83 -5.31 -2.41
CA ARG A 49 5.88 -4.25 -3.43
C ARG A 49 4.72 -4.35 -4.42
N LYS A 50 4.44 -5.57 -4.90
CA LYS A 50 3.29 -5.83 -5.77
C LYS A 50 1.98 -5.44 -5.07
N LYS A 51 1.79 -5.87 -3.82
CA LYS A 51 0.54 -5.64 -3.08
C LYS A 51 0.30 -4.16 -2.79
N VAL A 52 1.33 -3.40 -2.40
CA VAL A 52 1.26 -1.94 -2.22
C VAL A 52 0.80 -1.26 -3.51
N ALA A 53 1.38 -1.65 -4.66
CA ALA A 53 1.02 -1.08 -5.95
C ALA A 53 -0.42 -1.40 -6.36
N GLU A 54 -0.88 -2.64 -6.13
CA GLU A 54 -2.28 -3.02 -6.40
C GLU A 54 -3.25 -2.17 -5.56
N ILE A 55 -3.04 -2.07 -4.25
CA ILE A 55 -3.92 -1.32 -3.35
C ILE A 55 -3.94 0.17 -3.71
N ARG A 56 -2.78 0.77 -4.02
CA ARG A 56 -2.72 2.17 -4.46
C ARG A 56 -3.48 2.40 -5.76
N LYS A 57 -3.37 1.47 -6.71
CA LYS A 57 -4.09 1.54 -7.99
C LYS A 57 -5.60 1.38 -7.80
N GLU A 58 -6.01 0.47 -6.92
CA GLU A 58 -7.41 0.28 -6.55
C GLU A 58 -7.98 1.51 -5.84
N ALA A 59 -7.25 2.07 -4.87
CA ALA A 59 -7.63 3.31 -4.17
C ALA A 59 -7.80 4.48 -5.14
N GLN A 60 -6.88 4.64 -6.09
CA GLN A 60 -6.98 5.65 -7.15
C GLN A 60 -8.17 5.41 -8.09
N LYS A 61 -8.46 4.16 -8.46
CA LYS A 61 -9.64 3.83 -9.27
C LYS A 61 -10.93 4.15 -8.54
N SER A 62 -11.03 3.79 -7.26
CA SER A 62 -12.20 4.08 -6.43
C SER A 62 -12.40 5.58 -6.22
N GLN A 63 -11.32 6.34 -6.00
CA GLN A 63 -11.39 7.81 -5.94
C GLN A 63 -11.73 8.44 -7.29
N ALA A 64 -11.18 7.94 -8.40
CA ALA A 64 -11.46 8.45 -9.74
C ALA A 64 -12.89 8.14 -10.19
N ALA A 65 -13.46 6.99 -9.80
CA ALA A 65 -14.86 6.64 -10.03
C ALA A 65 -15.79 7.55 -9.23
N SER A 66 -15.47 7.80 -7.95
CA SER A 66 -16.24 8.70 -7.09
C SER A 66 -16.16 10.18 -7.56
N GLN A 67 -15.00 10.64 -8.05
CA GLN A 67 -14.87 11.98 -8.64
C GLN A 67 -15.57 12.12 -10.00
N LYS A 68 -15.65 11.06 -10.81
CA LYS A 68 -16.41 11.07 -12.08
C LYS A 68 -17.91 11.21 -11.84
N GLU A 69 -18.44 10.56 -10.80
CA GLU A 69 -19.85 10.66 -10.42
C GLU A 69 -20.20 12.08 -9.92
N ILE A 70 -19.40 12.66 -9.03
CA ILE A 70 -19.63 14.02 -8.50
C ILE A 70 -19.55 15.08 -9.61
N ARG A 71 -18.62 14.93 -10.56
CA ARG A 71 -18.52 15.84 -11.71
C ARG A 71 -19.69 15.75 -12.67
N LEU A 72 -20.34 14.59 -12.80
CA LEU A 72 -21.51 14.44 -13.68
C LEU A 72 -22.76 15.08 -13.07
N LEU A 73 -22.91 15.05 -11.73
CA LEU A 73 -24.01 15.72 -11.04
C LEU A 73 -23.86 17.25 -10.95
N GLY A 74 -22.64 17.79 -11.04
CA GLY A 74 -22.36 19.23 -10.92
C GLY A 74 -22.52 20.08 -12.20
N VAL A 75 -22.87 19.48 -13.35
CA VAL A 75 -22.98 20.17 -14.65
C VAL A 75 -24.45 20.48 -15.02
N VAL A 76 -25.40 20.15 -14.14
CA VAL A 76 -26.85 20.33 -14.39
C VAL A 76 -27.47 21.48 -13.56
N SER A 77 -26.77 22.60 -13.42
CA SER A 77 -27.32 23.82 -12.79
C SER A 77 -27.14 25.04 -13.68
#